data_AF-A0A4R2N6D4-F1
#
_entry.id   AF-A0A4R2N6D4-F1
#
_cell.length_a   1.000
_cell.length_b   1.000
_cell.length_c   1.000
_cell.angle_alpha   90.00
_cell.angle_beta   90.00
_cell.angle_gamma   90.00
#
_symmetry.space_group_name_H-M   'P 1'
#
loop_
_entity.id
_entity.type
_entity.pdbx_description
1 polymer ?
#
loop_
_entity_poly.entity_id
_entity_poly.type
_entity_poly.pdbx_seq_one_letter_code
_entity_poly.pdbx_strand_id
1 'polypeptide(L)'
;MSVNLRREINHSTQENIKNYLQSGDKTNLILTLLEQEMFPIKDSYIAYLKRDRAAIDRNPKTIDRIFGILVDMGFDEIIDKATVPKETNRQIGPLFKR
;
A
#
# COMPACT_ATOMS: atom_id res chain seq x y z
N MET A 1 -14.65 -23.87 -1.89
CA MET A 1 -13.82 -22.86 -1.21
C MET A 1 -14.38 -21.50 -1.58
N SER A 2 -14.72 -20.64 -0.62
CA SER A 2 -15.12 -19.27 -0.93
C SER A 2 -13.88 -18.52 -1.43
N VAL A 3 -13.84 -18.18 -2.71
CA VAL A 3 -12.77 -17.36 -3.27
C VAL A 3 -13.01 -15.94 -2.74
N ASN A 4 -12.09 -15.42 -1.94
CA ASN A 4 -12.18 -14.03 -1.50
C ASN A 4 -11.91 -13.12 -2.71
N LEU A 5 -12.86 -12.24 -3.05
CA LEU A 5 -12.64 -11.27 -4.11
C LEU A 5 -11.47 -10.35 -3.75
N ARG A 6 -10.54 -10.20 -4.70
CA ARG A 6 -9.45 -9.24 -4.62
C ARG A 6 -9.99 -7.81 -4.64
N ARG A 7 -9.22 -6.90 -4.05
CA ARG A 7 -9.48 -5.47 -4.23
C ARG A 7 -9.14 -5.08 -5.67
N GLU A 8 -9.93 -4.19 -6.23
CA GLU A 8 -9.69 -3.66 -7.56
C GLU A 8 -8.90 -2.36 -7.48
N ILE A 9 -7.94 -2.20 -8.40
CA ILE A 9 -7.22 -0.95 -8.64
C ILE A 9 -7.52 -0.55 -10.08
N ASN A 10 -7.91 0.71 -10.29
CA ASN A 10 -8.19 1.23 -11.62
C ASN A 10 -6.97 1.04 -12.54
N HIS A 11 -7.21 0.68 -13.80
CA HIS A 11 -6.17 0.50 -14.81
C HIS A 11 -5.26 1.73 -14.95
N SER A 12 -5.85 2.93 -14.97
CA SER A 12 -5.07 4.18 -15.04
C SER A 12 -4.14 4.36 -13.84
N THR A 13 -4.58 3.96 -12.65
CA THR A 13 -3.76 3.98 -11.44
C THR A 13 -2.62 2.98 -11.54
N GLN A 14 -2.85 1.79 -12.09
CA GLN A 14 -1.80 0.79 -12.32
C GLN A 14 -0.74 1.30 -13.30
N GLU A 15 -1.17 1.92 -14.40
CA GLU A 15 -0.26 2.55 -15.36
C GLU A 15 0.56 3.66 -14.72
N ASN A 16 -0.06 4.51 -13.91
CA ASN A 16 0.63 5.57 -13.16
C ASN A 16 1.68 4.99 -12.21
N ILE A 17 1.33 3.95 -11.44
CA ILE A 17 2.27 3.27 -10.54
C ILE A 17 3.48 2.74 -11.33
N LYS A 18 3.24 2.09 -12.47
CA LYS A 18 4.31 1.57 -13.33
C LYS A 18 5.20 2.71 -13.85
N ASN A 19 4.60 3.79 -14.32
CA ASN A 19 5.32 4.95 -14.84
C ASN A 19 6.17 5.61 -13.75
N TYR A 20 5.64 5.82 -12.54
CA TYR A 20 6.37 6.43 -11.44
C TYR A 20 7.50 5.54 -10.91
N LEU A 21 7.31 4.22 -10.92
CA LEU A 21 8.36 3.28 -10.57
C LEU A 21 9.53 3.33 -11.57
N GLN A 22 9.22 3.45 -12.86
CA GLN A 22 10.22 3.55 -13.93
C GLN A 22 10.91 4.92 -13.97
N SER A 23 10.19 6.01 -13.73
CA SER A 23 10.72 7.37 -13.76
C SER A 23 11.49 7.74 -12.49
N GLY A 24 11.34 6.98 -11.41
CA GLY A 24 11.94 7.29 -10.12
C GLY A 24 11.18 8.34 -9.31
N ASP A 25 9.91 8.61 -9.66
CA ASP A 25 9.10 9.62 -8.98
C ASP A 25 8.51 9.10 -7.66
N LYS A 26 9.36 9.15 -6.62
CA LYS A 26 9.01 8.68 -5.26
C LYS A 26 7.76 9.34 -4.68
N THR A 27 7.59 10.64 -4.91
CA THR A 27 6.52 11.43 -4.29
C THR A 27 5.18 11.01 -4.87
N ASN A 28 5.07 11.02 -6.19
CA ASN A 28 3.82 10.63 -6.85
C ASN A 28 3.53 9.14 -6.65
N LEU A 29 4.53 8.27 -6.69
CA LEU A 29 4.35 6.83 -6.42
C LEU A 29 3.72 6.60 -5.04
N ILE A 30 4.30 7.18 -3.99
CA ILE A 30 3.82 6.98 -2.61
C ILE A 30 2.44 7.60 -2.43
N LEU A 31 2.19 8.80 -2.97
CA LEU A 31 0.88 9.45 -2.87
C LEU A 31 -0.23 8.63 -3.57
N THR A 32 0.04 8.11 -4.77
CA THR A 32 -0.90 7.25 -5.50
C THR A 32 -1.17 5.94 -4.75
N LEU A 33 -0.15 5.33 -4.14
CA LEU A 33 -0.30 4.13 -3.32
C LEU A 33 -1.05 4.39 -2.00
N LEU A 34 -0.91 5.58 -1.41
CA LEU A 34 -1.64 5.96 -0.18
C LEU A 34 -3.15 6.10 -0.40
N GLU A 35 -3.57 6.38 -1.64
CA GLU A 35 -4.98 6.47 -2.03
C GLU A 35 -5.65 5.10 -2.16
N GLN A 36 -4.86 4.03 -2.30
CA GLN A 36 -5.40 2.69 -2.37
C GLN A 36 -5.85 2.23 -0.97
N GLU A 37 -6.88 1.38 -0.92
CA GLU A 37 -7.37 0.83 0.36
C GLU A 37 -6.23 0.17 1.15
N MET A 38 -5.37 -0.57 0.45
CA MET A 38 -4.21 -1.25 1.02
C MET A 38 -2.92 -0.69 0.44
N PHE A 39 -2.01 -0.31 1.34
CA PHE A 39 -0.65 0.00 0.96
C PHE A 39 0.15 -1.30 0.85
N PRO A 40 1.03 -1.46 -0.16
CA PRO A 40 1.68 -2.73 -0.44
C PRO A 40 2.70 -3.19 0.62
N ILE A 41 3.23 -2.27 1.44
CA ILE A 41 4.14 -2.58 2.54
C ILE A 41 3.54 -2.20 3.89
N LYS A 42 3.96 -2.91 4.95
CA LYS A 42 3.61 -2.58 6.33
C LYS A 42 4.72 -1.73 6.94
N ASP A 43 4.50 -0.42 6.99
CA ASP A 43 5.42 0.54 7.60
C ASP A 43 4.64 1.48 8.54
N SER A 44 5.19 1.74 9.72
CA SER A 44 4.55 2.63 10.70
C SER A 44 4.38 4.05 10.18
N TYR A 45 5.26 4.51 9.30
CA TYR A 45 5.20 5.86 8.74
C TYR A 45 4.06 6.01 7.72
N ILE A 46 3.61 4.94 7.06
CA ILE A 46 2.48 4.98 6.13
C ILE A 46 1.20 5.41 6.84
N ALA A 47 0.96 4.89 8.04
CA ALA A 47 -0.20 5.27 8.85
C ALA A 47 -0.20 6.77 9.18
N TYR A 48 0.99 7.35 9.36
CA TYR A 48 1.16 8.78 9.55
C TYR A 48 0.92 9.55 8.24
N LEU A 49 1.52 9.11 7.12
CA LEU A 49 1.34 9.71 5.80
C LEU A 49 -0.11 9.72 5.32
N LYS A 50 -0.90 8.68 5.66
CA LYS A 50 -2.34 8.64 5.37
C LYS A 50 -3.11 9.76 6.06
N ARG A 51 -2.66 10.21 7.23
CA ARG A 51 -3.28 11.33 7.98
C ARG A 51 -2.75 12.68 7.52
N ASP A 52 -1.49 12.73 7.12
CA ASP A 52 -0.79 13.96 6.76
C ASP A 52 0.11 13.74 5.55
N ARG A 53 -0.39 14.09 4.36
CA ARG A 53 0.35 13.90 3.11
C ARG A 53 1.57 14.83 3.00
N ALA A 54 1.52 16.01 3.62
CA ALA A 54 2.62 16.97 3.64
C ALA A 54 3.81 16.49 4.50
N ALA A 55 3.65 15.41 5.27
CA ALA A 55 4.74 14.74 5.95
C ALA A 55 5.79 14.11 5.00
N ILE A 56 5.46 13.97 3.71
CA ILE A 56 6.39 13.46 2.71
C ILE A 56 7.63 14.37 2.57
N ASP A 57 7.44 15.68 2.64
CA ASP A 57 8.52 16.67 2.50
C ASP A 57 9.32 16.87 3.79
N ARG A 58 8.73 16.54 4.94
CA ARG A 58 9.37 16.74 6.26
C ARG A 58 10.40 15.68 6.60
N ASN A 59 10.33 14.49 6.01
CA ASN A 59 11.25 13.40 6.29
C ASN A 59 11.66 12.65 5.00
N PRO A 60 12.47 13.29 4.13
CA PRO A 60 12.85 12.72 2.84
C PRO A 60 13.61 11.39 2.98
N LYS A 61 14.42 11.22 4.04
CA LYS A 61 15.14 9.96 4.29
C LYS A 61 14.22 8.76 4.47
N THR A 62 13.08 8.96 5.14
CA THR A 62 12.09 7.88 5.34
C THR A 62 11.36 7.56 4.05
N ILE A 63 11.07 8.58 3.25
CA ILE A 63 10.47 8.43 1.92
C ILE A 63 11.41 7.67 0.99
N ASP A 64 12.71 7.98 0.99
CA ASP A 64 13.72 7.28 0.19
C ASP A 64 13.83 5.80 0.60
N ARG A 65 13.77 5.49 1.90
CA ARG A 65 13.73 4.11 2.38
C ARG A 65 12.49 3.36 1.90
N ILE A 66 11.31 3.97 2.04
CA ILE A 66 10.04 3.36 1.59
C ILE A 66 10.09 3.13 0.08
N PHE A 67 10.56 4.12 -0.66
CA PHE A 67 10.72 4.04 -2.11
C PHE A 67 11.69 2.93 -2.52
N GLY A 68 12.85 2.81 -1.86
CA GLY A 68 13.80 1.71 -2.11
C GLY A 68 13.16 0.33 -1.95
N ILE A 69 12.38 0.13 -0.89
CA ILE A 69 11.64 -1.13 -0.69
C ILE A 69 10.62 -1.37 -1.82
N LEU A 70 9.91 -0.34 -2.27
CA LEU A 70 8.96 -0.45 -3.38
C LEU A 70 9.66 -0.81 -4.70
N VAL A 71 10.83 -0.21 -4.95
CA VAL A 71 11.66 -0.54 -6.13
C VAL A 71 12.14 -1.98 -6.08
N ASP A 72 12.63 -2.44 -4.93
CA ASP A 72 13.11 -3.81 -4.75
C ASP A 72 12.00 -4.87 -4.94
N MET A 73 10.76 -4.54 -4.54
CA MET A 73 9.59 -5.41 -4.77
C MET A 73 9.16 -5.47 -6.24
N GLY A 74 9.26 -4.35 -6.96
CA GLY A 74 8.81 -4.24 -8.33
C GLY A 74 7.29 -4.14 -8.50
N PHE A 75 6.87 -3.87 -9.74
CA PHE A 75 5.48 -3.55 -10.08
C PHE A 75 4.50 -4.69 -9.74
N ASP A 76 4.83 -5.92 -10.14
CA ASP A 76 3.90 -7.06 -10.00
C ASP A 76 3.60 -7.35 -8.52
N GLU A 77 4.61 -7.33 -7.66
CA GLU A 77 4.42 -7.54 -6.22
C GLU A 77 3.67 -6.37 -5.57
N ILE A 78 3.93 -5.12 -5.97
CA ILE A 78 3.17 -3.95 -5.50
C ILE A 78 1.67 -4.14 -5.77
N ILE A 79 1.29 -4.51 -7.00
CA ILE A 79 -0.10 -4.71 -7.37
C ILE A 79 -0.68 -5.91 -6.63
N ASP A 80 0.07 -7.00 -6.48
CA ASP A 80 -0.37 -8.17 -5.73
C ASP A 80 -0.74 -7.82 -4.28
N LYS A 81 0.15 -7.11 -3.58
CA LYS A 81 -0.05 -6.70 -2.18
C LYS A 81 -1.16 -5.66 -2.03
N ALA A 82 -1.27 -4.72 -2.97
CA ALA A 82 -2.31 -3.69 -2.93
C ALA A 82 -3.71 -4.25 -3.26
N THR A 83 -3.79 -5.37 -4.00
CA THR A 83 -5.04 -6.03 -4.39
C THR A 83 -5.46 -7.20 -3.48
N VAL A 84 -4.71 -7.46 -2.40
CA VAL A 84 -5.05 -8.51 -1.41
C VAL A 84 -6.51 -8.37 -0.98
N PRO A 85 -7.28 -9.47 -0.84
CA PRO A 85 -8.66 -9.40 -0.37
C PRO A 85 -8.78 -8.83 1.06
N LYS A 86 -9.97 -8.36 1.44
CA LYS A 86 -10.25 -7.99 2.83
C LYS A 86 -10.05 -9.23 3.71
N GLU A 87 -9.13 -9.18 4.67
CA GLU A 87 -8.93 -10.27 5.63
C GLU A 87 -10.23 -10.50 6.40
N THR A 88 -10.83 -11.66 6.23
CA THR A 88 -11.99 -12.09 7.02
C THR A 88 -11.49 -12.68 8.34
N ASN A 89 -11.13 -11.82 9.30
CA ASN A 89 -10.86 -12.25 10.67
C ASN A 89 -12.15 -12.75 11.33
N ARG A 90 -12.47 -14.03 11.14
CA ARG A 90 -13.67 -14.71 11.70
C ARG A 90 -13.33 -15.70 12.82
N GLN A 91 -12.21 -15.53 13.53
CA GLN A 91 -12.04 -16.21 14.81
C GLN A 91 -12.75 -15.39 15.89
N ILE A 92 -14.01 -15.71 16.15
CA ILE A 92 -14.70 -15.26 17.37
C ILE A 92 -13.99 -15.96 18.53
N GLY A 93 -13.29 -15.20 19.36
CA GLY A 93 -12.74 -15.74 20.61
C GLY A 93 -13.86 -16.34 21.46
N PRO A 94 -13.56 -17.31 22.36
CA PRO A 94 -14.59 -17.86 23.23
C PRO A 94 -15.28 -16.72 23.97
N LEU A 95 -16.61 -16.61 23.78
CA LEU A 95 -17.45 -15.70 24.54
C LEU A 95 -17.25 -16.08 26.02
N PHE A 96 -16.53 -15.26 26.78
CA PHE A 96 -16.30 -15.51 28.20
C PHE A 96 -17.67 -15.63 28.89
N LYS A 97 -18.08 -16.86 29.24
CA LYS A 97 -19.28 -17.11 30.04
C LYS A 97 -18.93 -16.77 31.50
N ARG A 98 -19.69 -15.87 32.11
CA ARG A 98 -19.70 -15.67 33.57
C ARG A 98 -20.52 -16.78 34.22
#